data_AF-A0A0N5BU33-F1
#
_entry.id   AF-A0A0N5BU33-F1
#
_cell.length_a   1.000
_cell.length_b   1.000
_cell.length_c   1.000
_cell.angle_alpha   90.00
_cell.angle_beta   90.00
_cell.angle_gamma   90.00
#
_symmetry.space_group_name_H-M   'P 1'
#
loop_
_entity.id
_entity.type
_entity.pdbx_description
1 polymer ?
#
loop_
_entity_poly.entity_id
_entity_poly.type
_entity_poly.pdbx_seq_one_letter_code
_entity_poly.pdbx_strand_id
1 'polypeptide(L)'
;MLCQVEIIELKPEKHDNEETPANVITPQSELSSDYSNLFDSQLFTDCIVKIGDTEIKVHRAVLAARSSNFCNIFNSALENSQMNVIEIKNFRVEVV
;
A
#
# COMPACT_ATOMS: atom_id res chain seq x y z
N MET A 1 -5.38 6.02 2.04
CA MET A 1 -6.14 4.89 2.61
C MET A 1 -5.53 4.59 3.96
N LEU A 2 -6.09 5.16 5.03
CA LEU A 2 -5.72 4.84 6.40
C LEU A 2 -6.99 4.36 7.06
N CYS A 3 -7.07 3.07 7.35
CA CYS A 3 -8.06 2.54 8.26
C CYS A 3 -7.35 1.64 9.26
N GLN A 4 -6.89 2.26 10.34
CA GLN A 4 -6.92 1.64 11.65
C GLN A 4 -7.64 2.63 12.56
N VAL A 5 -8.88 2.30 12.89
CA VAL A 5 -9.57 2.86 14.06
C VAL A 5 -9.56 1.73 15.08
N GLU A 6 -8.67 1.83 16.06
CA GLU A 6 -8.86 1.10 17.31
C GLU A 6 -9.81 1.94 18.16
N ILE A 7 -11.06 1.49 18.30
CA ILE A 7 -11.95 2.01 19.32
C ILE A 7 -11.46 1.40 20.63
N ILE A 8 -10.64 2.14 21.36
CA ILE A 8 -10.35 1.85 22.76
C ILE A 8 -11.65 2.16 23.51
N GLU A 9 -12.26 1.15 24.13
CA GLU A 9 -13.44 1.31 24.99
C GLU A 9 -13.18 2.41 26.04
N LEU A 10 -13.72 3.60 25.81
CA LEU A 10 -13.74 4.65 26.81
C LEU A 10 -15.06 4.57 27.56
N LYS A 11 -15.03 4.05 28.80
CA LYS A 11 -15.84 4.55 29.93
C LYS A 11 -15.44 3.89 31.26
N PRO A 12 -15.66 4.53 32.43
CA PRO A 12 -16.49 5.71 32.64
C PRO A 12 -15.86 6.87 33.44
N GLU A 13 -16.50 8.04 33.32
CA GLU A 13 -16.27 9.25 34.11
C GLU A 13 -16.14 8.97 35.62
N LYS A 14 -15.17 9.60 36.27
CA LYS A 14 -15.39 10.21 37.60
C LYS A 14 -14.65 11.53 37.74
N HIS A 15 -15.39 12.47 38.31
CA HIS A 15 -15.00 13.80 38.71
C HIS A 15 -13.84 13.83 39.73
N ASP A 16 -13.18 15.00 39.71
CA ASP A 16 -12.28 15.61 40.69
C ASP A 16 -10.76 15.43 40.48
N ASN A 17 -10.15 16.60 40.17
CA ASN A 17 -8.80 17.10 40.49
C ASN A 17 -7.55 16.20 40.43
N GLU A 18 -6.83 16.26 39.30
CA GLU A 18 -5.39 16.60 39.20
C GLU A 18 -4.91 16.36 37.75
N GLU A 19 -4.52 17.43 37.05
CA GLU A 19 -4.00 17.35 35.68
C GLU A 19 -2.59 16.75 35.68
N THR A 20 -2.51 15.42 35.64
CA THR A 20 -1.28 14.73 35.25
C THR A 20 -1.37 14.45 33.75
N PRO A 21 -0.42 14.91 32.90
CA PRO A 21 -0.47 14.58 31.48
C PRO A 21 -0.22 13.08 31.35
N ALA A 22 -1.26 12.32 31.01
CA ALA A 22 -1.11 10.92 30.62
C ALA A 22 -0.14 10.87 29.44
N ASN A 23 1.01 10.20 29.59
CA ASN A 23 1.94 9.95 28.51
C ASN A 23 1.24 9.06 27.47
N VAL A 24 0.61 9.68 26.47
CA VAL A 24 0.03 8.97 25.33
C VAL A 24 1.17 8.44 24.48
N ILE A 25 1.43 7.13 24.57
CA ILE A 25 2.36 6.45 23.66
C ILE A 25 1.61 6.21 22.34
N THR A 26 1.97 6.96 21.30
CA THR A 26 1.47 6.67 19.95
C THR A 26 2.26 5.51 19.35
N PRO A 27 1.61 4.41 18.94
CA PRO A 27 2.31 3.30 18.30
C PRO A 27 2.90 3.75 16.96
N GLN A 28 4.07 3.20 16.63
CA GLN A 28 4.69 3.42 15.33
C GLN A 28 3.88 2.72 14.24
N SER A 29 3.79 3.34 13.07
CA SER A 29 3.08 2.75 11.93
C SER A 29 3.88 1.61 11.30
N GLU A 30 3.24 0.46 11.14
CA GLU A 30 3.77 -0.72 10.43
C GLU A 30 3.34 -0.77 8.95
N LEU A 31 2.74 0.29 8.41
CA LEU A 31 2.23 0.26 7.04
C LEU A 31 3.32 -0.05 6.00
N SER A 32 4.53 0.45 6.20
CA SER A 32 5.63 0.20 5.28
C SER A 32 6.07 -1.26 5.31
N SER A 33 6.19 -1.86 6.50
CA SER A 33 6.54 -3.28 6.67
C SER A 33 5.43 -4.16 6.11
N ASP A 34 4.17 -3.83 6.37
CA ASP A 34 3.00 -4.53 5.82
C ASP A 34 2.98 -4.53 4.29
N TYR A 35 3.24 -3.39 3.63
CA TYR A 35 3.31 -3.33 2.16
C TYR A 35 4.51 -4.08 1.58
N SER A 36 5.67 -4.07 2.27
CA SER A 36 6.82 -4.88 1.87
C SER A 36 6.48 -6.37 1.94
N ASN A 37 5.92 -6.82 3.06
CA ASN A 37 5.48 -8.20 3.25
C ASN A 37 4.42 -8.62 2.22
N LEU A 38 3.50 -7.72 1.88
CA LEU A 38 2.49 -7.98 0.84
C LEU A 38 3.14 -8.19 -0.53
N PHE A 39 4.14 -7.37 -0.88
CA PHE A 39 4.91 -7.55 -2.11
C PHE A 39 5.70 -8.86 -2.10
N ASP A 40 6.45 -9.14 -1.04
CA ASP A 40 7.31 -10.33 -0.95
C ASP A 40 6.52 -11.64 -0.92
N SER A 41 5.33 -11.65 -0.29
CA SER A 41 4.46 -12.82 -0.23
C SER A 41 3.82 -13.19 -1.58
N GLN A 42 3.77 -12.24 -2.53
CA GLN A 42 3.12 -12.39 -3.83
C GLN A 42 1.62 -12.76 -3.74
N LEU A 43 0.99 -12.56 -2.58
CA LEU A 43 -0.43 -12.85 -2.39
C LEU A 43 -1.29 -11.77 -3.05
N PHE A 44 -2.40 -12.20 -3.66
CA PHE A 44 -3.41 -11.31 -4.26
C PHE A 44 -2.88 -10.35 -5.35
N THR A 45 -1.77 -10.67 -5.99
CA THR A 45 -1.27 -9.91 -7.14
C THR A 45 -2.23 -10.05 -8.32
N ASP A 46 -2.53 -8.94 -8.98
CA ASP A 46 -3.50 -8.84 -10.06
C ASP A 46 -2.90 -8.26 -11.37
N CYS A 47 -1.59 -8.03 -11.39
CA CYS A 47 -0.85 -7.57 -12.56
C CYS A 47 0.60 -8.09 -12.57
N ILE A 48 1.18 -8.19 -13.76
CA ILE A 48 2.59 -8.49 -14.01
C ILE A 48 3.20 -7.28 -14.72
N VAL A 49 4.33 -6.78 -14.22
CA VAL A 49 5.18 -5.82 -14.92
C VAL A 49 6.33 -6.58 -15.54
N LYS A 50 6.45 -6.52 -16.86
CA LYS A 50 7.52 -7.14 -17.63
C LYS A 50 8.59 -6.13 -18.01
N ILE A 51 9.84 -6.41 -17.66
CA ILE A 51 11.02 -5.58 -17.96
C ILE A 51 12.05 -6.47 -18.65
N GLY A 52 12.15 -6.38 -19.98
CA GLY A 52 12.91 -7.34 -20.77
C GLY A 52 12.36 -8.76 -20.56
N ASP A 53 13.21 -9.67 -20.10
CA ASP A 53 12.83 -11.06 -19.79
C ASP A 53 12.39 -11.26 -18.32
N THR A 54 12.41 -10.21 -17.51
CA THR A 54 11.99 -10.28 -16.10
C THR A 54 10.51 -9.98 -15.95
N GLU A 55 9.82 -10.78 -15.14
CA GLU A 55 8.41 -10.58 -14.79
C GLU A 55 8.26 -10.37 -13.28
N ILE A 56 7.59 -9.28 -12.90
CA ILE A 56 7.35 -8.91 -11.51
C ILE A 56 5.84 -8.88 -11.27
N LYS A 57 5.33 -9.72 -10.38
CA LYS A 57 3.90 -9.66 -10.01
C LYS A 57 3.69 -8.52 -9.02
N VAL A 58 2.62 -7.76 -9.21
CA VAL A 58 2.35 -6.52 -8.48
C VAL A 58 0.85 -6.37 -8.19
N HIS A 59 0.53 -5.43 -7.30
CA HIS A 59 -0.84 -5.02 -6.99
C HIS A 59 -1.14 -3.70 -7.70
N ARG A 60 -2.12 -3.71 -8.62
CA ARG A 60 -2.51 -2.53 -9.40
C ARG A 60 -2.92 -1.36 -8.50
N ALA A 61 -3.68 -1.65 -7.45
CA ALA A 61 -4.16 -0.65 -6.51
C ALA A 61 -3.02 0.10 -5.81
N VAL A 62 -1.97 -0.63 -5.40
CA VAL A 62 -0.79 -0.04 -4.76
C VAL A 62 -0.04 0.84 -5.76
N LEU A 63 0.27 0.33 -6.95
CA LEU A 63 0.97 1.11 -7.98
C LEU A 63 0.18 2.36 -8.43
N ALA A 64 -1.12 2.24 -8.62
CA ALA A 64 -2.00 3.36 -8.98
C ALA A 64 -2.02 4.45 -7.89
N ALA A 65 -2.11 4.04 -6.62
CA ALA A 65 -2.09 4.97 -5.50
C ALA A 65 -0.73 5.67 -5.32
N ARG A 66 0.36 5.05 -5.79
CA ARG A 66 1.73 5.56 -5.63
C ARG A 66 2.28 6.28 -6.86
N SER A 67 1.65 6.14 -8.04
CA SER A 67 2.10 6.75 -9.29
C SER A 67 0.92 7.10 -10.19
N SER A 68 0.78 8.38 -10.52
CA SER A 68 -0.23 8.87 -11.46
C SER A 68 -0.09 8.27 -12.85
N ASN A 69 1.14 7.98 -13.30
CA ASN A 69 1.39 7.29 -14.56
C ASN A 69 0.78 5.89 -14.54
N PHE A 70 1.03 5.11 -13.50
CA PHE A 70 0.42 3.79 -13.35
C PHE A 70 -1.11 3.86 -13.21
N CYS A 71 -1.64 4.85 -12.48
CA CYS A 71 -3.08 5.07 -12.39
C CYS A 71 -3.70 5.27 -13.78
N ASN A 72 -3.12 6.13 -14.61
CA ASN A 72 -3.60 6.39 -15.97
C ASN A 72 -3.49 5.14 -16.87
N ILE A 73 -2.38 4.39 -16.77
CA ILE A 73 -2.19 3.13 -17.51
C ILE A 73 -3.28 2.11 -17.13
N PHE A 74 -3.57 1.93 -15.84
CA PHE A 74 -4.55 0.95 -15.41
C PHE A 74 -5.98 1.34 -15.76
N ASN A 75 -6.30 2.63 -15.77
CA ASN A 75 -7.61 3.13 -16.19
C ASN A 75 -7.82 2.94 -17.69
N SER A 76 -6.81 3.22 -18.52
CA SER A 76 -6.92 2.99 -19.98
C SER A 76 -6.91 1.50 -20.34
N ALA A 77 -6.18 0.66 -19.59
CA ALA A 77 -6.16 -0.79 -19.82
C ALA A 77 -7.50 -1.46 -19.51
N LEU A 78 -8.23 -0.95 -18.49
CA LEU A 78 -9.57 -1.44 -18.14
C LEU A 78 -10.56 -1.28 -19.30
N GLU A 79 -10.45 -0.20 -20.07
CA GLU A 79 -11.31 0.08 -21.22
C GLU A 79 -11.03 -0.86 -22.41
N ASN A 80 -9.81 -1.37 -22.53
CA ASN A 80 -9.36 -2.16 -23.68
C ASN A 80 -9.39 -3.68 -23.45
N SER A 81 -9.85 -4.15 -22.28
CA SER A 81 -9.81 -5.57 -21.86
C SER A 81 -8.44 -6.24 -22.05
N GLN A 82 -7.36 -5.46 -22.12
CA GLN A 82 -6.01 -5.98 -22.29
C GLN A 82 -5.56 -6.60 -20.97
N MET A 83 -5.04 -7.83 -21.09
CA MET A 83 -4.61 -8.68 -19.99
C MET A 83 -3.65 -7.93 -19.07
N ASN A 84 -3.72 -8.33 -17.81
CA ASN A 84 -2.95 -8.03 -16.61
C ASN A 84 -1.40 -7.95 -16.73
N VAL A 85 -0.83 -7.66 -17.89
CA VAL A 85 0.62 -7.55 -18.14
C VAL A 85 0.96 -6.16 -18.69
N ILE A 86 1.86 -5.43 -18.02
CA ILE A 86 2.42 -4.16 -18.48
C ILE A 86 3.86 -4.40 -18.92
N GLU A 87 4.18 -4.08 -20.16
CA GLU A 87 5.56 -4.15 -20.67
C GLU A 87 6.24 -2.78 -20.59
N ILE A 88 7.34 -2.68 -19.84
CA ILE A 88 8.16 -1.46 -19.77
C ILE A 88 9.41 -1.66 -20.62
N LYS A 89 9.43 -1.00 -21.77
CA LYS A 89 10.59 -0.96 -22.67
C LYS A 89 11.51 0.18 -22.22
N ASN A 90 12.81 -0.10 -22.06
CA ASN A 90 13.88 0.84 -21.69
C ASN A 90 14.07 1.18 -20.20
N PHE A 91 13.84 0.24 -19.27
CA PHE A 91 14.26 0.38 -17.87
C PHE A 91 15.49 -0.50 -17.59
N ARG A 92 16.56 0.05 -16.99
CA ARG A 92 17.66 -0.75 -16.42
C ARG A 92 17.28 -1.04 -14.97
N VAL A 93 17.18 -2.31 -14.60
CA VAL A 93 17.01 -2.70 -13.20
C VAL A 93 18.35 -2.47 -12.50
N GLU A 94 18.52 -1.33 -11.85
CA GLU A 94 19.58 -1.15 -10.86
C GLU A 94 19.01 -1.51 -9.49
N VAL A 95 19.63 -2.49 -8.84
CA VAL A 95 19.36 -2.87 -7.45
C VAL A 95 20.19 -1.93 -6.58
N VAL A 96 19.53 -1.10 -5.76
CA VAL A 96 20.18 -0.26 -4.73
C VAL A 96 20.10 -0.97 -3.39
#